data_AF-A0A3N5SX63-F1
#
_entry.id   AF-A0A3N5SX63-F1
#
_cell.length_a   1.000
_cell.length_b   1.000
_cell.length_c   1.000
_cell.angle_alpha   90.00
_cell.angle_beta   90.00
_cell.angle_gamma   90.00
#
_symmetry.space_group_name_H-M   'P 1'
#
loop_
_entity.id
_entity.type
_entity.pdbx_description
1 polymer ?
#
loop_
_entity_poly.entity_id
_entity_poly.type
_entity_poly.pdbx_seq_one_letter_code
_entity_poly.pdbx_strand_id
1 'polypeptide(L)'
;IGDKWNLGFLVETERQVEAHLNGHLQELPERDLRSREIVEQMRIDEVRHAETAVNLGASDLPEPVKAGMKLAAKVMTGMAYRV
;
A
#
# COMPACT_ATOMS: atom_id res chain seq x y z
N ILE A 1 -6.51 -16.78 -17.29
CA ILE A 1 -7.59 -15.99 -16.63
C ILE A 1 -7.16 -15.53 -15.22
N GLY A 2 -6.30 -16.26 -14.50
CA GLY A 2 -5.84 -15.85 -13.15
C GLY A 2 -4.85 -14.68 -13.08
N ASP A 3 -3.92 -14.55 -14.03
CA ASP A 3 -2.78 -13.63 -13.88
C ASP A 3 -3.18 -12.15 -13.78
N LYS A 4 -4.19 -11.71 -14.53
CA LYS A 4 -4.65 -10.31 -14.50
C LYS A 4 -5.31 -9.93 -13.17
N TRP A 5 -5.97 -10.90 -12.52
CA TRP A 5 -6.61 -10.70 -11.22
C TRP A 5 -5.60 -10.76 -10.08
N ASN A 6 -4.59 -11.63 -10.17
CA ASN A 6 -3.47 -11.65 -9.25
C ASN A 6 -2.69 -10.33 -9.30
N LEU A 7 -2.42 -9.81 -10.50
CA LEU A 7 -1.79 -8.50 -10.67
C LEU A 7 -2.69 -7.37 -10.14
N GLY A 8 -4.01 -7.45 -10.32
CA GLY A 8 -4.96 -6.50 -9.72
C GLY A 8 -4.94 -6.52 -8.19
N PHE A 9 -4.82 -7.71 -7.58
CA PHE A 9 -4.65 -7.86 -6.14
C PHE A 9 -3.33 -7.29 -5.63
N LEU A 10 -2.24 -7.50 -6.37
CA LEU A 10 -0.95 -6.88 -6.08
C LEU A 10 -1.08 -5.36 -6.08
N VAL A 11 -1.61 -4.76 -7.15
CA VAL A 11 -1.80 -3.30 -7.27
C VAL A 11 -2.59 -2.72 -6.11
N GLU A 12 -3.70 -3.37 -5.70
CA GLU A 12 -4.52 -2.88 -4.58
C GLU A 12 -3.81 -3.04 -3.23
N THR A 13 -2.99 -4.08 -3.08
CA THR A 13 -2.14 -4.26 -1.89
C THR A 13 -1.09 -3.15 -1.81
N GLU A 14 -0.37 -2.87 -2.92
CA GLU A 14 0.63 -1.80 -2.96
C GLU A 14 0.02 -0.43 -2.65
N ARG A 15 -1.19 -0.15 -3.15
CA ARG A 15 -1.92 1.09 -2.81
C ARG A 15 -2.24 1.19 -1.31
N GLN A 16 -2.52 0.07 -0.65
CA GLN A 16 -2.77 0.05 0.79
C GLN A 16 -1.49 0.19 1.60
N VAL A 17 -0.38 -0.37 1.12
CA VAL A 17 0.96 -0.15 1.69
C VAL A 17 1.35 1.32 1.55
N GLU A 18 1.16 1.94 0.39
CA GLU A 18 1.41 3.37 0.20
C GLU A 18 0.60 4.23 1.20
N ALA A 19 -0.70 3.95 1.35
CA ALA A 19 -1.55 4.63 2.31
C ALA A 19 -1.06 4.43 3.76
N HIS A 20 -0.56 3.24 4.08
CA HIS A 20 0.03 2.95 5.39
C HIS A 20 1.33 3.72 5.63
N LEU A 21 2.24 3.75 4.64
CA LEU A 21 3.50 4.50 4.72
C LEU A 21 3.27 6.00 4.87
N ASN A 22 2.25 6.55 4.18
CA ASN A 22 1.83 7.94 4.35
C ASN A 22 1.36 8.24 5.79
N GLY A 23 0.61 7.32 6.41
CA GLY A 23 0.25 7.42 7.82
C GLY A 23 1.49 7.39 8.73
N HIS A 24 2.41 6.45 8.46
CA HIS A 24 3.65 6.31 9.22
C HIS A 24 4.55 7.56 9.12
N LEU A 25 4.62 8.21 7.95
CA LEU A 25 5.33 9.48 7.78
C LEU A 25 4.76 10.63 8.62
N GLN A 26 3.44 10.62 8.89
CA GLN A 26 2.79 11.60 9.76
C GLN A 26 3.04 11.32 11.24
N GLU A 27 3.24 10.05 11.60
CA GLU A 27 3.53 9.60 12.97
C GLU A 27 4.98 9.80 13.37
N LEU A 28 5.90 9.67 12.41
CA LEU A 28 7.32 9.81 12.65
C LEU A 28 7.67 11.23 13.13
N PRO A 29 8.42 11.36 14.24
CA PRO A 29 8.89 12.65 14.71
C PRO A 29 9.62 13.42 13.61
N GLU A 30 9.37 14.72 13.48
CA GLU A 30 10.03 15.58 12.47
C GLU A 30 11.56 15.58 12.58
N ARG A 31 12.08 15.24 13.76
CA ARG A 31 13.51 15.17 14.05
C ARG A 31 14.15 13.84 13.63
N ASP A 32 13.36 12.80 13.36
CA ASP A 32 13.86 11.52 12.88
C ASP A 32 13.94 11.51 11.35
N LEU A 33 14.85 12.34 10.83
CA LEU A 33 15.06 12.50 9.39
C LEU A 33 15.45 11.18 8.73
N ARG A 34 16.25 10.35 9.40
CA ARG A 34 16.71 9.07 8.87
C ARG A 34 15.54 8.10 8.64
N SER A 35 14.66 7.92 9.62
CA SER A 35 13.49 7.05 9.44
C SER A 35 12.54 7.60 8.39
N ARG A 36 12.35 8.93 8.33
CA ARG A 36 11.52 9.57 7.29
C ARG A 36 12.08 9.37 5.88
N GLU A 37 13.39 9.47 5.70
CA GLU A 37 14.04 9.21 4.41
C GLU A 37 13.84 7.75 3.96
N ILE A 38 13.97 6.80 4.89
CA ILE A 38 13.76 5.37 4.59
C ILE A 38 12.30 5.11 4.19
N VAL A 39 11.34 5.64 4.94
CA VAL A 39 9.91 5.44 4.67
C VAL A 39 9.49 6.14 3.37
N GLU A 40 10.06 7.31 3.07
CA GLU A 40 9.80 7.98 1.79
C GLU A 40 10.38 7.19 0.60
N GLN A 41 11.57 6.61 0.73
CA GLN A 41 12.10 5.73 -0.32
C GLN A 41 11.22 4.49 -0.51
N MET A 42 10.79 3.85 0.58
CA MET A 42 9.88 2.71 0.52
C MET A 42 8.57 3.09 -0.19
N ARG A 43 8.01 4.26 0.10
CA ARG A 43 6.79 4.76 -0.55
C ARG A 43 6.98 4.90 -2.06
N ILE A 44 8.12 5.43 -2.50
CA ILE A 44 8.44 5.58 -3.93
C ILE A 44 8.56 4.21 -4.61
N ASP A 45 9.14 3.22 -3.95
CA ASP A 45 9.30 1.87 -4.50
C ASP A 45 7.95 1.17 -4.68
N GLU A 46 7.02 1.29 -3.72
CA GLU A 46 5.69 0.66 -3.86
C GLU A 46 4.82 1.33 -4.93
N VAL A 47 4.98 2.65 -5.15
CA VAL A 47 4.33 3.33 -6.29
C VAL A 47 4.81 2.73 -7.61
N ARG A 48 6.13 2.48 -7.75
CA ARG A 48 6.68 1.83 -8.95
C ARG A 48 6.21 0.39 -9.11
N HIS A 49 6.07 -0.36 -8.02
CA HIS A 49 5.53 -1.72 -8.05
C HIS A 49 4.08 -1.73 -8.54
N ALA A 50 3.23 -0.82 -8.03
CA ALA A 50 1.86 -0.66 -8.49
C ALA A 50 1.78 -0.31 -9.98
N GLU A 51 2.57 0.67 -10.44
CA GLU A 51 2.65 1.05 -11.86
C GLU A 51 3.13 -0.10 -12.74
N THR A 52 4.12 -0.86 -12.29
CA THR A 52 4.64 -2.02 -13.01
C THR A 52 3.55 -3.08 -13.17
N ALA A 53 2.80 -3.38 -12.12
CA ALA A 53 1.72 -4.36 -12.20
C ALA A 53 0.56 -3.89 -13.10
N VAL A 54 0.23 -2.59 -13.10
CA VAL A 54 -0.71 -2.01 -14.09
C VAL A 54 -0.18 -2.18 -15.52
N ASN A 55 1.08 -1.86 -15.76
CA ASN A 55 1.72 -2.00 -17.08
C ASN A 55 1.81 -3.46 -17.56
N LEU A 56 1.91 -4.42 -16.64
CA LEU A 56 1.87 -5.86 -16.92
C LEU A 56 0.45 -6.38 -17.21
N GLY A 57 -0.57 -5.52 -17.19
CA GLY A 57 -1.94 -5.86 -17.55
C GLY A 57 -2.80 -6.30 -16.36
N ALA A 58 -2.52 -5.77 -15.16
CA ALA A 58 -3.44 -5.87 -14.02
C ALA A 58 -4.85 -5.44 -14.44
N SER A 59 -5.85 -6.25 -14.12
CA SER A 59 -7.24 -5.83 -14.21
C SER A 59 -7.66 -5.16 -12.91
N ASP A 60 -8.38 -4.05 -13.02
CA ASP A 60 -8.97 -3.40 -11.86
C ASP A 60 -9.86 -4.38 -11.10
N LEU A 61 -9.64 -4.49 -9.79
CA LEU A 61 -10.50 -5.30 -8.94
C LEU A 61 -11.91 -4.68 -8.86
N PRO A 62 -12.96 -5.51 -8.76
CA PRO A 62 -14.32 -5.07 -8.45
C PRO A 62 -14.35 -4.29 -7.14
N GLU A 63 -15.19 -3.25 -7.08
CA GLU A 63 -15.32 -2.38 -5.91
C GLU A 63 -15.60 -3.10 -4.59
N PRO A 64 -16.42 -4.18 -4.53
CA PRO A 64 -16.63 -4.93 -3.28
C PRO A 64 -15.34 -5.55 -2.73
N VAL A 65 -14.46 -6.01 -3.62
CA VAL A 65 -13.16 -6.61 -3.23
C VAL A 65 -12.23 -5.53 -2.70
N LYS A 66 -12.13 -4.38 -3.40
CA LYS A 66 -11.36 -3.22 -2.93
C LYS A 66 -11.84 -2.74 -1.56
N ALA A 67 -13.15 -2.69 -1.33
CA ALA A 67 -13.74 -2.32 -0.05
C ALA A 67 -13.36 -3.30 1.08
N GLY A 68 -13.41 -4.62 0.81
CA GLY A 68 -12.97 -5.65 1.75
C GLY A 68 -11.49 -5.52 2.12
N MET A 69 -10.62 -5.28 1.13
CA MET A 69 -9.19 -5.09 1.39
C MET A 69 -8.93 -3.81 2.19
N LYS A 70 -9.62 -2.69 1.91
CA LYS A 70 -9.52 -1.46 2.71
C LYS A 70 -9.88 -1.67 4.19
N LEU A 71 -10.90 -2.48 4.47
CA LEU A 71 -11.27 -2.84 5.84
C LEU A 71 -10.15 -3.64 6.52
N ALA A 72 -9.56 -4.61 5.82
CA ALA A 72 -8.43 -5.39 6.31
C ALA A 72 -7.20 -4.50 6.60
N ALA A 73 -6.86 -3.58 5.69
CA ALA A 73 -5.78 -2.61 5.88
C ALA A 73 -6.02 -1.75 7.13
N LYS A 74 -7.25 -1.24 7.31
CA LYS A 74 -7.60 -0.45 8.49
C LYS A 74 -7.47 -1.22 9.81
N VAL A 75 -7.76 -2.52 9.81
CA VAL A 75 -7.53 -3.38 10.98
C VAL A 75 -6.04 -3.54 11.25
N MET A 76 -5.23 -3.76 10.22
CA MET A 76 -3.78 -3.88 10.33
C MET A 76 -3.13 -2.60 10.87
N THR A 77 -3.49 -1.44 10.31
CA THR A 77 -2.97 -0.14 10.78
C THR A 77 -3.43 0.18 12.21
N GLY A 78 -4.68 -0.15 12.54
CA GLY A 78 -5.21 0.05 13.90
C GLY A 78 -4.59 -0.87 14.95
N MET A 79 -4.15 -2.07 14.57
CA MET A 79 -3.42 -2.98 15.45
C MET A 79 -1.99 -2.52 15.71
N ALA A 80 -1.30 -1.95 14.70
CA ALA A 80 0.07 -1.43 14.85
C ALA A 80 0.19 -0.34 15.93
N TYR A 81 -0.88 0.41 16.17
CA TYR A 81 -0.95 1.43 17.23
C TYR A 81 -1.21 0.89 18.63
N ARG A 82 -1.65 -0.36 18.74
CA ARG A 82 -2.17 -0.92 20.00
C ARG A 82 -1.25 -1.96 20.62
N VAL A 83 -0.04 -2.13 20.09
CA VAL A 83 1.03 -2.98 20.63
C VAL A 83 2.21 -2.13 21.02
#